data_AF-A0A2V5Y029-F1
#
_entry.id   AF-A0A2V5Y029-F1
#
_cell.length_a   1.000
_cell.length_b   1.000
_cell.length_c   1.000
_cell.angle_alpha   90.00
_cell.angle_beta   90.00
_cell.angle_gamma   90.00
#
_symmetry.space_group_name_H-M   'P 1'
#
loop_
_entity.id
_entity.type
_entity.pdbx_description
1 polymer ?
#
loop_
_entity_poly.entity_id
_entity_poly.type
_entity_poly.pdbx_seq_one_letter_code
_entity_poly.pdbx_strand_id
1 'polypeptide(L)' 'TRSYLSQSELPVTIGLGQAQKIDSLEIVWPSGTKQKVAAPALDRLTVITEPN' A
#
# COMPACT_ATOMS: atom_id res chain seq x y z
N THR A 1 26.56 13.14 -5.32
CA THR A 1 26.48 11.86 -6.07
C THR A 1 25.36 11.03 -5.45
N ARG A 2 24.21 10.88 -6.11
CA ARG A 2 23.19 9.92 -5.69
C ARG A 2 23.64 8.54 -6.18
N SER A 3 23.84 7.59 -5.28
CA SER A 3 24.32 6.25 -5.61
C SER A 3 23.20 5.42 -6.25
N TYR A 4 23.53 4.69 -7.31
CA TYR A 4 22.73 3.58 -7.81
C TYR A 4 22.52 2.57 -6.66
N LEU A 5 21.29 2.06 -6.48
CA LEU A 5 20.79 1.26 -5.33
C LEU A 5 20.30 2.03 -4.08
N SER A 6 20.30 3.36 -4.07
CA SER A 6 19.66 4.16 -3.00
C SER A 6 18.26 4.68 -3.38
N GLN A 7 17.63 4.09 -4.41
CA GLN A 7 16.28 4.49 -4.80
C GLN A 7 15.28 3.90 -3.81
N SER A 8 14.53 4.75 -3.13
CA SER A 8 13.36 4.29 -2.37
C SER A 8 12.37 3.65 -3.34
N GLU A 9 12.00 2.41 -3.08
CA GLU A 9 10.90 1.78 -3.81
C GLU A 9 9.60 2.52 -3.49
N LEU A 10 8.86 2.87 -4.53
CA LEU A 10 7.53 3.47 -4.40
C LEU A 10 6.48 2.53 -3.79
N PRO A 11 6.45 1.20 -4.10
CA PRO A 11 5.47 0.31 -3.49
C PRO A 11 5.80 0.03 -2.02
N VAL A 12 4.74 -0.02 -1.20
CA VAL A 12 4.81 -0.52 0.18
C VAL A 12 4.40 -1.98 0.19
N THR A 13 5.30 -2.86 0.64
CA THR A 13 5.01 -4.30 0.78
C THR A 13 4.61 -4.60 2.22
N ILE A 14 3.41 -5.16 2.40
CA ILE A 14 2.88 -5.57 3.72
C ILE A 14 2.84 -7.10 3.77
N GLY A 15 3.58 -7.69 4.70
CA GLY A 15 3.57 -9.14 4.93
C GLY A 15 2.36 -9.57 5.75
N LEU A 16 1.68 -10.63 5.31
CA LEU A 16 0.50 -11.19 5.99
C LEU A 16 0.77 -12.52 6.72
N GLY A 17 2.01 -13.02 6.67
CA GLY A 17 2.36 -14.31 7.25
C GLY A 17 1.61 -15.46 6.58
N GLN A 18 0.85 -16.23 7.35
CA GLN A 18 0.08 -17.39 6.87
C GLN A 18 -1.35 -17.03 6.43
N ALA A 19 -1.76 -15.77 6.52
CA ALA A 19 -3.09 -15.36 6.11
C ALA A 19 -3.22 -15.41 4.58
N GLN A 20 -4.28 -16.06 4.10
CA GLN A 20 -4.54 -16.25 2.66
C GLN A 20 -5.54 -15.23 2.10
N LYS A 21 -5.98 -14.27 2.93
CA LYS A 21 -7.00 -13.29 2.55
C LYS A 21 -6.73 -11.97 3.25
N ILE A 22 -7.00 -10.88 2.53
CA ILE A 22 -7.05 -9.53 3.08
C ILE A 22 -8.52 -9.14 3.24
N ASP A 23 -8.95 -8.75 4.44
CA ASP A 23 -10.32 -8.29 4.65
C ASP A 23 -10.48 -6.80 4.27
N SER A 24 -9.53 -5.96 4.68
CA SER A 24 -9.50 -4.55 4.29
C SER A 24 -8.12 -3.92 4.45
N LEU A 25 -7.90 -2.85 3.70
CA LEU A 25 -6.78 -1.91 3.84
C LEU A 25 -7.34 -0.53 4.21
N GLU A 26 -6.79 0.14 5.21
CA GLU A 26 -7.10 1.54 5.54
C GLU A 26 -5.84 2.40 5.32
N ILE A 27 -6.01 3.48 4.55
CA ILE A 27 -4.95 4.44 4.25
C ILE A 27 -5.31 5.76 4.94
N VAL A 28 -4.36 6.29 5.72
CA VAL A 28 -4.44 7.65 6.26
C VAL A 28 -3.53 8.53 5.42
N TRP A 29 -4.14 9.43 4.65
CA TRP A 29 -3.45 10.33 3.73
C TRP A 29 -2.86 11.54 4.46
N PRO A 30 -1.87 12.24 3.87
CA PRO A 30 -1.30 13.46 4.45
C PRO A 30 -2.31 14.58 4.71
N SER A 31 -3.42 14.64 3.95
CA SER A 31 -4.52 15.59 4.22
C SER A 31 -5.30 15.27 5.50
N GLY A 32 -5.13 14.07 6.06
CA GLY A 32 -5.96 13.51 7.12
C GLY A 32 -7.13 12.66 6.60
N THR A 33 -7.36 12.59 5.28
CA THR A 33 -8.38 11.74 4.69
C THR A 33 -8.12 10.27 4.98
N LYS A 34 -9.16 9.54 5.38
CA LYS A 34 -9.10 8.09 5.56
C LYS A 34 -9.81 7.39 4.42
N GLN A 35 -9.10 6.49 3.74
CA GLN A 35 -9.65 5.69 2.65
C GLN A 35 -9.59 4.22 2.99
N LYS A 36 -10.75 3.55 2.93
CA LYS A 36 -10.86 2.11 3.15
C LYS A 36 -11.04 1.40 1.82
N VAL A 37 -10.22 0.38 1.58
CA VAL A 37 -10.34 -0.54 0.45
C VAL A 37 -10.74 -1.90 0.99
N ALA A 38 -11.90 -2.39 0.57
CA ALA A 38 -12.41 -3.70 0.96
C ALA A 38 -11.78 -4.80 0.08
N ALA A 39 -11.35 -5.88 0.72
CA ALA A 39 -10.84 -7.10 0.07
C ALA A 39 -9.88 -6.86 -1.12
N PRO A 40 -8.77 -6.11 -0.93
CA PRO A 40 -7.77 -5.97 -1.98
C PRO A 40 -7.16 -7.33 -2.34
N ALA A 41 -6.70 -7.45 -3.58
CA ALA A 41 -6.13 -8.71 -4.07
C ALA A 41 -4.79 -9.02 -3.38
N LEU A 42 -4.64 -10.25 -2.91
CA LEU A 42 -3.39 -10.77 -2.36
C LEU A 42 -2.32 -10.91 -3.47
N ASP A 43 -1.05 -10.72 -3.10
CA ASP A 43 0.12 -10.88 -3.98
C ASP A 43 0.04 -10.08 -5.29
N ARG A 44 -0.58 -8.90 -5.21
CA ARG A 44 -0.82 -8.00 -6.35
C ARG A 44 -0.45 -6.57 -5.97
N LEU A 45 0.15 -5.85 -6.92
CA LEU A 45 0.31 -4.41 -6.81
C LEU A 45 -1.07 -3.75 -6.94
N THR A 46 -1.47 -3.02 -5.89
CA THR A 46 -2.68 -2.20 -5.90
C THR A 46 -2.28 -0.74 -5.86
N VAL A 47 -2.63 0.03 -6.89
CA VAL A 47 -2.38 1.48 -6.96
C VAL A 47 -3.63 2.21 -6.47
N ILE A 48 -3.45 3.05 -5.46
CA ILE A 48 -4.55 3.81 -4.84
C ILE A 48 -4.12 5.27 -4.77
N THR A 49 -5.00 6.14 -5.21
CA THR A 49 -4.84 7.60 -5.15
C THR A 49 -5.73 8.17 -4.07
N GLU A 50 -5.24 9.23 -3.43
CA GLU A 50 -6.02 10.02 -2.48
C GLU A 50 -7.34 10.49 -3.13
N PRO A 51 -8.48 10.32 -2.45
CA PRO A 51 -9.75 10.89 -2.90
C PRO A 51 -9.68 12.42 -2.88
N ASN A 52 -10.29 13.09 -3.86
CA ASN A 52 -10.44 14.54 -3.87
C ASN A 52 -11.38 15.04 -2.77
#